data_AF-A0A924DFP6-F1
#
_entry.id   AF-A0A924DFP6-F1
#
_cell.length_a   1.000
_cell.length_b   1.000
_cell.length_c   1.000
_cell.angle_alpha   90.00
_cell.angle_beta   90.00
_cell.angle_gamma   90.00
#
_symmetry.space_group_name_H-M   'P 1'
#
loop_
_entity.id
_entity.type
_entity.pdbx_description
1 polymer ?
#
loop_
_entity_poly.entity_id
_entity_poly.type
_entity_poly.pdbx_seq_one_letter_code
_entity_poly.pdbx_strand_id
1 'polypeptide(L)'
;CIPYMLLKPITSKLSAQRWFATSVKKNTGKYATLLAKRLEQSRIPLSVRLGSAKMSVDEVLDLQVGDVVLLNRTQNEEVEILIGEQVKFRGRPGIKGKKLAVHINRYGTDPERDELMNRKGRHSKH
;
A
#
# COMPACT_ATOMS: atom_id res chain seq x y z
N CYS A 1 39.54 -36.45 16.42
CA CYS A 1 40.62 -35.79 15.66
C CYS A 1 40.22 -35.73 14.19
N ILE A 2 40.11 -34.54 13.58
CA ILE A 2 39.79 -34.37 12.16
C ILE A 2 41.08 -33.93 11.43
N PRO A 3 41.48 -34.58 10.32
CA PRO A 3 42.79 -34.38 9.70
C PRO A 3 42.93 -33.02 8.99
N TYR A 4 44.07 -32.35 9.21
CA TYR A 4 44.43 -31.01 8.73
C TYR A 4 44.39 -30.82 7.20
N MET A 5 44.57 -31.89 6.43
CA MET A 5 44.51 -31.85 4.95
C MET A 5 43.11 -31.50 4.41
N LEU A 6 42.05 -31.74 5.19
CA LEU A 6 40.66 -31.42 4.81
C LEU A 6 40.26 -29.97 5.12
N LEU A 7 41.09 -29.20 5.82
CA LEU A 7 40.83 -27.80 6.18
C LEU A 7 41.26 -26.79 5.09
N LYS A 8 42.11 -27.20 4.14
CA LYS A 8 42.65 -26.33 3.08
C LYS A 8 41.59 -25.72 2.13
N PRO A 9 40.45 -26.38 1.79
CA PRO A 9 39.41 -25.78 0.96
C PRO A 9 38.30 -25.04 1.74
N ILE A 10 38.31 -25.07 3.08
CA ILE A 10 37.30 -24.38 3.91
C ILE A 10 37.81 -23.09 4.54
N THR A 11 39.13 -22.90 4.65
CA THR A 11 39.70 -21.59 5.05
C THR A 11 39.39 -20.49 4.04
N SER A 12 39.34 -20.81 2.74
CA SER A 12 38.89 -19.88 1.68
C SER A 12 37.38 -19.64 1.69
N LYS A 13 36.57 -20.61 2.13
CA LYS A 13 35.10 -20.44 2.28
C LYS A 13 34.72 -19.69 3.56
N LEU A 14 35.48 -19.81 4.63
CA LEU A 14 35.28 -19.08 5.90
C LEU A 14 35.74 -17.62 5.79
N SER A 15 36.84 -17.34 5.08
CA SER A 15 37.24 -15.96 4.76
C SER A 15 36.22 -15.30 3.83
N ALA A 16 35.70 -16.04 2.84
CA ALA A 16 34.60 -15.59 1.98
C ALA A 16 33.33 -15.28 2.79
N GLN A 17 32.89 -16.14 3.72
CA GLN A 17 31.73 -15.84 4.58
C GLN A 17 31.92 -14.59 5.46
N ARG A 18 33.15 -14.31 5.92
CA ARG A 18 33.44 -13.09 6.70
C ARG A 18 33.51 -11.84 5.81
N TRP A 19 33.97 -11.98 4.56
CA TRP A 19 33.91 -10.94 3.53
C TRP A 19 32.48 -10.69 3.05
N PHE A 20 31.64 -11.72 2.91
CA PHE A 20 30.21 -11.60 2.61
C PHE A 20 29.45 -10.95 3.78
N ALA A 21 29.70 -11.33 5.04
CA ALA A 21 29.05 -10.71 6.20
C ALA A 21 29.40 -9.22 6.37
N THR A 22 30.64 -8.85 6.05
CA THR A 22 31.12 -7.44 6.13
C THR A 22 30.71 -6.63 4.90
N SER A 23 30.67 -7.25 3.72
CA SER A 23 30.15 -6.66 2.48
C SER A 23 28.64 -6.48 2.54
N VAL A 24 27.89 -7.37 3.19
CA VAL A 24 26.45 -7.18 3.42
C VAL A 24 26.23 -5.95 4.31
N LYS A 25 26.97 -5.76 5.42
CA LYS A 25 26.80 -4.57 6.27
C LYS A 25 27.15 -3.22 5.59
N LYS A 26 28.12 -3.19 4.64
CA LYS A 26 28.48 -1.96 3.90
C LYS A 26 27.75 -1.77 2.56
N ASN A 27 27.27 -2.83 1.93
CA ASN A 27 26.62 -2.79 0.62
C ASN A 27 25.07 -2.83 0.71
N THR A 28 24.50 -3.27 1.84
CA THR A 28 23.04 -3.25 2.06
C THR A 28 22.45 -1.85 1.94
N GLY A 29 23.17 -0.80 2.38
CA GLY A 29 22.71 0.58 2.20
C GLY A 29 22.53 0.96 0.73
N LYS A 30 23.53 0.67 -0.11
CA LYS A 30 23.47 0.96 -1.56
C LYS A 30 22.40 0.11 -2.26
N TYR A 31 22.28 -1.18 -1.97
CA TYR A 31 21.23 -2.02 -2.54
C TYR A 31 19.83 -1.62 -2.08
N ALA A 32 19.65 -1.29 -0.80
CA ALA A 32 18.39 -0.79 -0.28
C ALA A 32 18.00 0.54 -0.95
N THR A 33 18.94 1.47 -1.14
CA THR A 33 18.69 2.71 -1.88
C THR A 33 18.34 2.45 -3.34
N LEU A 34 19.01 1.50 -4.01
CA LEU A 34 18.69 1.13 -5.40
C LEU A 34 17.29 0.48 -5.51
N LEU A 35 16.92 -0.38 -4.56
CA LEU A 35 15.60 -0.99 -4.48
C LEU A 35 14.52 0.05 -4.18
N ALA A 36 14.75 0.95 -3.21
CA ALA A 36 13.85 2.05 -2.90
C ALA A 36 13.63 2.95 -4.12
N LYS A 37 14.70 3.30 -4.84
CA LYS A 37 14.61 4.10 -6.07
C LYS A 37 13.80 3.42 -7.16
N ARG A 38 13.87 2.09 -7.28
CA ARG A 38 13.03 1.34 -8.23
C ARG A 38 11.57 1.30 -7.78
N LEU A 39 11.31 1.14 -6.47
CA LEU A 39 9.97 1.15 -5.90
C LEU A 39 9.29 2.52 -6.03
N GLU A 40 10.04 3.61 -5.85
CA GLU A 40 9.56 4.99 -6.07
C GLU A 40 9.08 5.24 -7.51
N GLN A 41 9.67 4.54 -8.48
CA GLN A 41 9.30 4.63 -9.90
C GLN A 41 8.15 3.70 -10.28
N SER A 42 7.71 2.83 -9.37
CA SER A 42 6.62 1.90 -9.64
C SER A 42 5.31 2.66 -9.81
N ARG A 43 4.59 2.36 -10.89
CA ARG A 43 3.26 2.92 -11.13
C ARG A 43 2.24 2.15 -10.32
N ILE A 44 1.44 2.87 -9.54
CA ILE A 44 0.36 2.29 -8.75
C ILE A 44 -0.95 2.92 -9.24
N PRO A 45 -2.00 2.12 -9.50
CA PRO A 45 -3.28 2.66 -9.94
C PRO A 45 -3.88 3.55 -8.85
N LEU A 46 -4.29 4.74 -9.25
CA LEU A 46 -5.00 5.69 -8.39
C LEU A 46 -6.45 5.78 -8.88
N SER A 47 -7.40 5.53 -7.99
CA SER A 47 -8.83 5.59 -8.32
C SER A 47 -9.59 6.33 -7.23
N VAL A 48 -10.77 6.84 -7.59
CA VAL A 48 -11.65 7.59 -6.69
C VAL A 48 -13.00 6.90 -6.70
N ARG A 49 -13.47 6.50 -5.53
CA ARG A 49 -14.79 5.87 -5.37
C ARG A 49 -15.82 6.93 -4.98
N LEU A 50 -16.68 7.30 -5.92
CA LEU A 50 -17.77 8.26 -5.70
C LEU A 50 -18.79 7.74 -4.70
N GLY A 51 -19.20 6.48 -4.84
CA GLY A 51 -20.12 5.80 -3.94
C GLY A 51 -20.28 4.34 -4.32
N SER A 52 -21.27 3.70 -3.70
CA SER A 52 -21.68 2.33 -3.99
C SER A 52 -23.20 2.24 -3.96
N ALA A 53 -23.77 1.39 -4.80
CA ALA A 53 -25.17 1.01 -4.74
C ALA A 53 -25.25 -0.48 -4.39
N LYS A 54 -26.28 -0.86 -3.64
CA LYS A 54 -26.65 -2.27 -3.43
C LYS A 54 -27.94 -2.50 -4.21
N MET A 55 -27.93 -3.54 -5.04
CA MET A 55 -29.03 -3.91 -5.93
C MET A 55 -29.10 -5.44 -5.98
N SER A 56 -30.29 -5.95 -6.25
CA SER A 56 -30.48 -7.39 -6.48
C SER A 56 -29.87 -7.81 -7.82
N VAL A 57 -29.63 -9.11 -8.01
CA VAL A 57 -29.10 -9.60 -9.30
C VAL A 57 -30.09 -9.32 -10.44
N ASP A 58 -31.38 -9.44 -10.17
CA ASP A 58 -32.46 -9.18 -11.13
C ASP A 58 -32.44 -7.72 -11.60
N GLU A 59 -32.35 -6.77 -10.65
CA GLU A 59 -32.20 -5.33 -10.95
C GLU A 59 -30.96 -5.03 -11.80
N VAL A 60 -29.85 -5.75 -11.59
CA VAL A 60 -28.62 -5.57 -12.39
C VAL A 60 -28.82 -6.04 -13.84
N LEU A 61 -29.56 -7.14 -14.03
CA LEU A 61 -29.82 -7.71 -15.35
C LEU A 61 -30.80 -6.86 -16.16
N ASP A 62 -31.73 -6.19 -15.48
CA ASP A 62 -32.74 -5.34 -16.08
C ASP A 62 -32.28 -3.90 -16.36
N LEU A 63 -31.05 -3.51 -15.96
CA LEU A 63 -30.51 -2.18 -16.21
C LEU A 63 -30.41 -1.84 -17.71
N GLN A 64 -30.98 -0.71 -18.09
CA GLN A 64 -30.99 -0.21 -19.46
C GLN A 64 -30.33 1.17 -19.59
N VAL A 65 -29.98 1.52 -20.83
CA VAL A 65 -29.47 2.85 -21.16
C VAL A 65 -30.55 3.88 -20.85
N GLY A 66 -30.26 4.77 -19.90
CA GLY A 66 -31.20 5.79 -19.44
C GLY A 66 -31.54 5.68 -17.95
N ASP A 67 -31.23 4.55 -17.33
CA ASP A 67 -31.55 4.32 -15.92
C ASP A 67 -30.68 5.14 -14.97
N VAL A 68 -31.28 5.51 -13.84
CA VAL A 68 -30.65 6.32 -12.79
C VAL A 68 -30.37 5.44 -11.57
N VAL A 69 -29.09 5.17 -11.31
CA VAL A 69 -28.66 4.40 -10.14
C VAL A 69 -28.35 5.33 -8.97
N LEU A 70 -29.14 5.24 -7.91
CA LEU A 70 -28.90 6.00 -6.69
C LEU A 70 -27.72 5.42 -5.90
N LEU A 71 -26.73 6.26 -5.61
CA LEU A 71 -25.57 5.89 -4.79
C LEU A 71 -25.84 6.15 -3.30
N ASN A 72 -25.13 5.45 -2.43
CA ASN A 72 -25.23 5.59 -0.98
C ASN A 72 -24.56 6.84 -0.37
N ARG A 73 -24.17 7.83 -1.17
CA ARG A 73 -23.48 9.04 -0.71
C ARG A 73 -24.22 10.29 -1.16
N THR A 74 -24.24 11.29 -0.29
CA THR A 74 -24.76 12.62 -0.64
C THR A 74 -23.71 13.47 -1.37
N GLN A 75 -24.17 14.47 -2.12
CA GLN A 75 -23.33 15.31 -2.99
C GLN A 75 -22.19 16.07 -2.28
N ASN A 76 -22.29 16.31 -0.97
CA ASN A 76 -21.31 17.08 -0.20
C ASN A 76 -20.36 16.21 0.64
N GLU A 77 -20.49 14.89 0.55
CA GLU A 77 -19.64 13.97 1.28
C GLU A 77 -18.26 13.81 0.66
N GLU A 78 -17.29 13.45 1.49
CA GLU A 78 -15.96 13.10 1.02
C GLU A 78 -15.97 11.75 0.32
N VAL A 79 -15.29 11.68 -0.83
CA VAL A 79 -15.02 10.46 -1.58
C VAL A 79 -13.72 9.82 -1.11
N GLU A 80 -13.64 8.51 -1.28
CA GLU A 80 -12.45 7.72 -0.95
C GLU A 80 -11.52 7.72 -2.15
N ILE A 81 -10.24 7.95 -1.89
CA ILE A 81 -9.16 7.92 -2.88
C ILE A 81 -8.31 6.70 -2.56
N LEU A 82 -8.29 5.78 -3.52
CA LEU A 82 -7.62 4.50 -3.40
C LEU A 82 -6.29 4.56 -4.15
N ILE A 83 -5.27 3.96 -3.54
CA ILE A 83 -3.98 3.68 -4.16
C ILE A 83 -3.82 2.17 -4.16
N GLY A 84 -3.93 1.55 -5.33
CA GLY A 84 -4.21 0.12 -5.41
C GLY A 84 -5.62 -0.17 -4.90
N GLU A 85 -5.73 -1.10 -3.97
CA GLU A 85 -6.99 -1.50 -3.34
C GLU A 85 -7.22 -0.82 -1.97
N GLN A 86 -6.25 -0.05 -1.50
CA GLN A 86 -6.25 0.53 -0.16
C GLN A 86 -6.72 1.99 -0.20
N VAL A 87 -7.66 2.34 0.68
CA VAL A 87 -8.08 3.74 0.87
C VAL A 87 -6.97 4.48 1.59
N LYS A 88 -6.30 5.40 0.89
CA LYS A 88 -5.19 6.18 1.46
C LYS A 88 -5.57 7.62 1.78
N PHE A 89 -6.60 8.16 1.12
CA PHE A 89 -7.06 9.53 1.36
C PHE A 89 -8.58 9.65 1.28
N ARG A 90 -9.10 10.71 1.89
CA ARG A 90 -10.47 11.19 1.70
C ARG A 90 -10.44 12.62 1.21
N GLY A 91 -11.34 12.96 0.31
CA GLY A 91 -11.34 14.26 -0.35
C GLY A 91 -12.68 14.64 -0.95
N ARG A 92 -12.82 15.86 -1.44
CA ARG A 92 -14.04 16.32 -2.12
C ARG A 92 -13.87 16.30 -3.63
N PRO A 93 -14.80 15.69 -4.38
CA PRO A 93 -14.79 15.78 -5.83
C PRO A 93 -15.14 17.22 -6.27
N GLY A 94 -14.59 17.65 -7.40
CA GLY A 94 -14.80 18.99 -7.92
C GLY A 94 -14.20 19.18 -9.31
N ILE A 95 -14.13 20.43 -9.75
CA ILE A 95 -13.62 20.78 -11.08
C ILE A 95 -12.45 21.74 -10.91
N LYS A 96 -11.32 21.45 -11.57
CA LYS A 96 -10.18 22.37 -11.69
C LYS A 96 -10.08 22.83 -13.14
N GLY A 97 -10.50 24.07 -13.41
CA GLY A 97 -10.61 24.60 -14.77
C GLY A 97 -11.70 23.88 -15.55
N LYS A 98 -11.32 23.08 -16.56
CA LYS A 98 -12.23 22.26 -17.37
C LYS A 98 -12.09 20.74 -17.11
N LYS A 99 -11.38 20.35 -16.05
CA LYS A 99 -11.08 18.94 -15.73
C LYS A 99 -11.68 18.54 -14.40
N LEU A 100 -12.22 17.33 -14.33
CA LEU A 100 -12.61 16.72 -13.06
C LEU A 100 -11.37 16.55 -12.17
N ALA A 101 -11.51 16.88 -10.89
CA ALA A 101 -10.45 16.84 -9.91
C ALA A 101 -10.99 16.42 -8.55
N VAL A 102 -10.10 16.04 -7.64
CA VAL A 102 -10.44 15.77 -6.24
C VAL A 102 -9.50 16.56 -5.35
N HIS A 103 -10.06 17.30 -4.40
CA HIS A 103 -9.30 18.00 -3.37
C HIS A 103 -9.09 17.06 -2.18
N ILE A 104 -7.83 16.81 -1.81
CA ILE A 104 -7.49 15.92 -0.69
C ILE A 104 -7.69 16.69 0.61
N ASN A 105 -8.57 16.19 1.48
CA ASN A 105 -8.87 16.82 2.77
C ASN A 105 -8.08 16.16 3.91
N ARG A 106 -8.03 14.83 3.93
CA ARG A 106 -7.39 14.07 5.02
C ARG A 106 -6.85 12.73 4.56
N TYR A 107 -5.91 12.20 5.34
CA TYR A 107 -5.45 10.82 5.20
C TYR A 107 -6.59 9.85 5.54
N GLY A 108 -6.72 8.80 4.74
CA GLY A 108 -7.55 7.66 5.06
C GLY A 108 -6.88 6.85 6.17
N THR A 109 -7.66 6.38 7.13
CA THR A 109 -7.18 5.36 8.04
C THR A 109 -7.13 4.03 7.28
N ASP A 110 -5.93 3.49 7.21
CA ASP A 110 -5.72 2.12 6.77
C ASP A 110 -6.41 1.22 7.82
N PRO A 111 -7.41 0.40 7.45
CA PRO A 111 -8.18 -0.39 8.41
C PRO A 111 -7.26 -1.27 9.28
N GLU A 112 -6.16 -1.77 8.72
CA GLU A 112 -5.16 -2.58 9.44
C GLU A 112 -4.39 -1.73 10.49
N ARG A 113 -4.17 -0.45 10.21
CA ARG A 113 -3.50 0.48 11.12
C ARG A 113 -4.45 1.01 12.20
N ASP A 114 -5.73 1.18 11.89
CA ASP A 114 -6.77 1.53 12.88
C ASP A 114 -7.01 0.40 13.88
N GLU A 115 -7.04 -0.86 13.44
CA GLU A 115 -7.11 -2.01 14.34
C GLU A 115 -5.90 -2.10 15.29
N LEU A 116 -4.70 -1.81 14.78
CA LEU A 116 -3.48 -1.79 15.58
C LEU A 116 -3.47 -0.64 16.61
N MET A 117 -3.98 0.54 16.23
CA MET A 117 -4.12 1.68 17.14
C MET A 117 -5.19 1.44 18.20
N ASN A 118 -6.31 0.79 17.85
CA ASN A 118 -7.40 0.47 18.78
C ASN A 118 -6.99 -0.61 19.80
N ARG A 119 -6.15 -1.58 19.41
CA ARG A 119 -5.60 -2.58 20.36
C ARG A 119 -4.65 -1.97 21.39
N LYS A 120 -3.83 -0.98 21.01
CA LYS A 120 -2.85 -0.35 21.93
C LYS A 120 -3.49 0.58 22.96
N GLY A 121 -4.69 1.10 22.69
CA GLY A 121 -5.44 1.96 23.63
C GLY A 121 -6.03 1.22 24.85
N ARG A 122 -6.14 -0.12 24.83
CA ARG A 122 -6.72 -0.89 25.95
C ARG A 122 -5.74 -1.27 27.07
N HIS A 123 -4.43 -1.13 26.88
CA HIS A 123 -3.44 -1.52 27.88
C HIS A 123 -2.86 -0.36 28.71
N SER A 124 -3.31 0.88 28.51
CA SER A 124 -2.86 2.04 29.29
C SER A 124 -3.93 2.54 30.27
N LYS A 125 -4.60 1.61 30.95
CA LYS A 125 -5.39 1.90 32.16
C LYS A 125 -5.25 0.73 33.11
N HIS A 126 -4.10 0.59 33.75
CA HIS A 126 -3.89 -0.08 35.04
C HIS A 126 -2.68 0.60 35.69
#